data_AF-A0AAU6SNN4-F1
#
_entry.id   AF-A0AAU6SNN4-F1
#
_cell.length_a   1.000
_cell.length_b   1.000
_cell.length_c   1.000
_cell.angle_alpha   90.00
_cell.angle_beta   90.00
_cell.angle_gamma   90.00
#
_symmetry.space_group_name_H-M   'P 1'
#
loop_
_entity.id
_entity.type
_entity.pdbx_description
1 polymer ?
#
loop_
_entity_poly.entity_id
_entity_poly.type
_entity_poly.pdbx_seq_one_letter_code
_entity_poly.pdbx_strand_id
1 'polypeptide(L)'
;MKMNTLFHKITRRAQQDRKLFAVVQPDAIYFSATQDSPLATRYPLRDGAWLTSLCQALQANPVKGDVVDVVLHAQLYQCYQMDKPAVPREEWSGALPFLLKDLISEKPTEIVADAYELSGSNKIQAYVISIKVILELAQALQSIGYQLGQVIPEQEIWANSVQTPHFLLLQRSREGQFKLDAFVDQRCYFQRTLRGVVAPVTGETSPALQYCNWMA
;
A
#
# COMPACT_ATOMS: atom_id res chain seq x y z
N MET A 1 -34.13 -26.17 10.50
CA MET A 1 -33.60 -25.32 11.59
C MET A 1 -32.26 -24.77 11.12
N LYS A 2 -32.30 -23.64 10.39
CA LYS A 2 -31.80 -22.28 10.74
C LYS A 2 -30.32 -22.03 10.36
N MET A 3 -30.15 -21.10 9.39
CA MET A 3 -29.17 -20.01 9.30
C MET A 3 -27.66 -20.34 9.39
N ASN A 4 -26.74 -19.77 8.60
CA ASN A 4 -26.80 -18.76 7.56
C ASN A 4 -25.51 -18.86 6.72
N THR A 5 -25.70 -18.90 5.40
CA THR A 5 -24.86 -18.25 4.38
C THR A 5 -24.35 -16.88 4.86
N LEU A 6 -23.07 -16.52 4.71
CA LEU A 6 -22.65 -15.10 4.57
C LEU A 6 -21.15 -14.78 4.21
N PHE A 7 -20.29 -15.71 3.75
CA PHE A 7 -18.86 -15.34 3.47
C PHE A 7 -18.31 -15.60 2.05
N HIS A 8 -19.16 -15.72 1.02
CA HIS A 8 -18.67 -15.94 -0.36
C HIS A 8 -19.20 -14.92 -1.40
N LYS A 9 -19.64 -13.72 -0.98
CA LYS A 9 -20.21 -12.73 -1.92
C LYS A 9 -19.81 -11.27 -1.63
N ILE A 10 -18.53 -11.02 -1.39
CA ILE A 10 -17.92 -9.69 -1.50
C ILE A 10 -16.58 -9.89 -2.20
N THR A 11 -16.51 -10.14 -3.51
CA THR A 11 -16.42 -9.07 -4.53
C THR A 11 -16.60 -9.70 -5.92
N ARG A 12 -17.85 -9.94 -6.35
CA ARG A 12 -18.14 -10.25 -7.76
C ARG A 12 -19.59 -9.93 -8.14
N ARG A 13 -19.90 -8.63 -8.25
CA ARG A 13 -20.84 -8.01 -9.23
C ARG A 13 -21.31 -6.64 -8.75
N ALA A 14 -20.84 -5.58 -9.41
CA ALA A 14 -21.66 -4.56 -10.06
C ALA A 14 -20.72 -3.60 -10.80
N GLN A 15 -20.98 -3.39 -12.10
CA GLN A 15 -20.29 -2.50 -13.03
C GLN A 15 -18.81 -2.80 -13.35
N GLN A 16 -18.49 -2.86 -14.64
CA GLN A 16 -17.14 -2.90 -15.17
C GLN A 16 -16.50 -1.50 -15.04
N ASP A 17 -16.44 -0.96 -13.82
CA ASP A 17 -15.71 0.27 -13.57
C ASP A 17 -14.23 -0.05 -13.80
N ARG A 18 -13.65 0.60 -14.79
CA ARG A 18 -12.22 0.51 -15.06
C ARG A 18 -11.50 1.10 -13.86
N LYS A 19 -10.98 0.22 -13.00
CA LYS A 19 -10.16 0.59 -11.86
C LYS A 19 -8.77 0.99 -12.34
N LEU A 20 -8.36 2.19 -12.00
CA LEU A 20 -7.00 2.67 -12.21
C LEU A 20 -6.19 2.48 -10.93
N PHE A 21 -5.05 1.80 -11.00
CA PHE A 21 -4.10 1.75 -9.88
C PHE A 21 -3.05 2.83 -10.07
N ALA A 22 -2.87 3.66 -9.04
CA ALA A 22 -1.81 4.65 -8.95
C ALA A 22 -0.83 4.27 -7.83
N VAL A 23 0.38 3.90 -8.17
CA VAL A 23 1.45 3.54 -7.23
C VAL A 23 2.33 4.75 -6.98
N VAL A 24 2.23 5.32 -5.78
CA VAL A 24 3.04 6.45 -5.36
C VAL A 24 4.39 5.94 -4.91
N GLN A 25 5.48 6.45 -5.50
CA GLN A 25 6.87 6.21 -5.10
C GLN A 25 7.59 7.54 -4.89
N PRO A 26 8.75 7.58 -4.21
CA PRO A 26 9.45 8.82 -3.89
C PRO A 26 9.83 9.66 -5.11
N ASP A 27 10.10 9.03 -6.26
CA ASP A 27 10.54 9.71 -7.49
C ASP A 27 9.39 9.96 -8.48
N ALA A 28 8.33 9.16 -8.44
CA ALA A 28 7.28 9.16 -9.46
C ALA A 28 6.00 8.45 -8.98
N ILE A 29 4.91 8.70 -9.70
CA ILE A 29 3.68 7.94 -9.62
C ILE A 29 3.62 7.02 -10.84
N TYR A 30 3.38 5.74 -10.61
CA TYR A 30 3.23 4.74 -11.66
C TYR A 30 1.76 4.37 -11.81
N PHE A 31 1.28 4.28 -13.05
CA PHE A 31 -0.12 3.95 -13.33
C PHE A 31 -0.24 2.57 -13.97
N SER A 32 -1.25 1.79 -13.57
CA SER A 32 -1.63 0.55 -14.25
C SER A 32 -2.36 0.87 -15.57
N ALA A 33 -1.63 1.29 -16.59
CA ALA A 33 -2.19 1.46 -17.92
C ALA A 33 -2.46 0.08 -18.55
N THR A 34 -3.70 -0.17 -19.00
CA THR A 34 -3.97 -1.18 -20.03
C THR A 34 -3.37 -0.71 -21.36
N GLN A 35 -3.03 -1.63 -22.27
CA GLN A 35 -2.30 -1.34 -23.53
C GLN A 35 -2.88 -0.20 -24.39
N ASP A 36 -4.16 0.17 -24.23
CA ASP A 36 -4.84 1.27 -24.92
C ASP A 36 -5.07 2.55 -24.08
N SER A 37 -4.39 2.72 -22.94
CA SER A 37 -4.56 3.91 -22.09
C SER A 37 -3.61 5.04 -22.49
N PRO A 38 -4.08 6.29 -22.60
CA PRO A 38 -3.22 7.45 -22.85
C PRO A 38 -2.37 7.85 -21.63
N LEU A 39 -2.60 7.25 -20.45
CA LEU A 39 -1.78 7.56 -19.27
C LEU A 39 -0.34 7.08 -19.46
N ALA A 40 0.60 8.01 -19.30
CA ALA A 40 2.00 7.66 -19.14
C ALA A 40 2.15 6.69 -17.96
N THR A 41 2.84 5.57 -18.17
CA THR A 41 3.10 4.56 -17.13
C THR A 41 3.83 5.14 -15.92
N ARG A 42 4.51 6.27 -16.09
CA ARG A 42 5.28 6.97 -15.06
C ARG A 42 5.07 8.48 -15.16
N TYR A 43 4.69 9.12 -14.06
CA TYR A 43 4.60 10.57 -13.90
C TYR A 43 5.58 11.03 -12.81
N PRO A 44 6.60 11.85 -13.13
CA PRO A 44 7.61 12.26 -12.16
C PRO A 44 7.00 13.16 -11.07
N LEU A 45 7.41 12.94 -9.82
CA LEU A 45 7.05 13.85 -8.72
C LEU A 45 7.90 15.12 -8.81
N ARG A 46 7.26 16.28 -8.64
CA ARG A 46 7.92 17.57 -8.46
C ARG A 46 7.70 18.04 -7.03
N ASP A 47 8.78 18.41 -6.34
CA ASP A 47 8.79 19.04 -5.02
C ASP A 47 8.06 18.25 -3.89
N GLY A 48 7.98 16.92 -3.99
CA GLY A 48 7.38 16.06 -2.96
C GLY A 48 5.85 16.18 -2.82
N ALA A 49 5.18 17.00 -3.63
CA ALA A 49 3.73 17.17 -3.63
C ALA A 49 3.04 16.05 -4.42
N TRP A 50 3.06 14.83 -3.87
CA TRP A 50 2.54 13.64 -4.55
C TRP A 50 1.05 13.75 -4.90
N LEU A 51 0.25 14.35 -4.01
CA LEU A 51 -1.20 14.50 -4.25
C LEU A 51 -1.49 15.43 -5.43
N THR A 52 -0.83 16.59 -5.46
CA THR A 52 -0.93 17.52 -6.59
C THR A 52 -0.45 16.88 -7.88
N SER A 53 0.67 16.15 -7.82
CA SER A 53 1.24 15.43 -8.97
C SER A 53 0.29 14.35 -9.49
N LEU A 54 -0.41 13.63 -8.61
CA LEU A 54 -1.42 12.64 -8.96
C LEU A 54 -2.56 13.29 -9.74
N CYS A 55 -3.13 14.37 -9.20
CA CYS A 55 -4.23 15.07 -9.87
C CYS A 55 -3.81 15.63 -11.23
N GLN A 56 -2.63 16.24 -11.32
CA GLN A 56 -2.09 16.74 -12.59
C GLN A 56 -1.92 15.62 -13.63
N ALA A 57 -1.42 14.45 -13.21
CA ALA A 57 -1.26 13.31 -14.11
C ALA A 57 -2.61 12.83 -14.68
N LEU A 58 -3.63 12.75 -13.82
CA LEU A 58 -4.99 12.31 -14.20
C LEU A 58 -5.71 13.34 -15.08
N GLN A 59 -5.46 14.63 -14.87
CA GLN A 59 -6.01 15.70 -15.70
C GLN A 59 -5.33 15.79 -17.07
N ALA A 60 -4.01 15.56 -17.11
CA ALA A 60 -3.23 15.63 -18.35
C ALA A 60 -3.60 14.51 -19.33
N ASN A 61 -3.92 13.31 -18.83
CA ASN A 61 -4.34 12.18 -19.64
C ASN A 61 -5.56 11.50 -19.01
N PRO A 62 -6.77 12.04 -19.24
CA PRO A 62 -7.99 11.49 -18.65
C PRO A 62 -8.22 10.06 -19.12
N VAL A 63 -8.52 9.16 -18.19
CA VAL A 63 -8.85 7.76 -18.50
C VAL A 63 -10.32 7.53 -18.27
N LYS A 64 -10.92 6.69 -19.12
CA LYS A 64 -12.27 6.17 -18.89
C LYS A 64 -12.22 5.27 -17.65
N GLY A 65 -12.65 5.78 -16.51
CA GLY A 65 -12.70 5.08 -15.24
C GLY A 65 -12.92 6.08 -14.12
N ASP A 66 -13.94 5.83 -13.30
CA ASP A 66 -14.35 6.80 -12.28
C ASP A 66 -13.70 6.50 -10.92
N VAL A 67 -12.92 5.42 -10.79
CA VAL A 67 -12.37 4.96 -9.50
C VAL A 67 -10.86 4.74 -9.58
N VAL A 68 -10.14 5.36 -8.64
CA VAL A 68 -8.68 5.26 -8.50
C VAL A 68 -8.32 4.54 -7.21
N ASP A 69 -7.69 3.38 -7.31
CA ASP A 69 -7.05 2.68 -6.20
C ASP A 69 -5.61 3.21 -6.05
N VAL A 70 -5.23 3.67 -4.86
CA VAL A 70 -3.95 4.31 -4.61
C VAL A 70 -3.07 3.41 -3.74
N VAL A 71 -1.93 3.02 -4.27
CA VAL A 71 -0.90 2.29 -3.52
C VAL A 71 0.08 3.31 -2.94
N LEU A 72 0.19 3.32 -1.61
CA LEU A 72 1.03 4.25 -0.88
C LEU A 72 2.43 3.68 -0.67
N HIS A 73 3.42 4.54 -0.83
CA HIS A 73 4.79 4.28 -0.37
C HIS A 73 4.85 4.26 1.16
N ALA A 74 5.72 3.43 1.74
CA ALA A 74 5.89 3.27 3.20
C ALA A 74 6.34 4.52 3.98
N GLN A 75 6.56 5.66 3.33
CA GLN A 75 6.75 6.94 4.00
C GLN A 75 5.44 7.67 4.29
N LEU A 76 4.32 7.25 3.69
CA LEU A 76 3.02 7.90 3.78
C LEU A 76 2.10 7.28 4.85
N TYR A 77 2.54 6.20 5.49
CA TYR A 77 1.85 5.54 6.60
C TYR A 77 2.88 4.95 7.57
N GLN A 78 2.40 4.56 8.74
CA GLN A 78 3.19 3.92 9.80
C GLN A 78 2.78 2.45 9.94
N CYS A 79 3.71 1.63 10.41
CA CYS A 79 3.52 0.20 10.60
C CYS A 79 3.93 -0.17 12.02
N TYR A 80 3.10 -0.93 12.72
CA TYR A 80 3.35 -1.39 14.08
C TYR A 80 3.07 -2.89 14.20
N GLN A 81 3.99 -3.60 14.84
CA GLN A 81 3.75 -4.99 15.23
C GLN A 81 3.37 -5.02 16.71
N MET A 82 2.23 -5.60 17.02
CA MET A 82 1.72 -5.68 18.40
C MET A 82 1.05 -7.03 18.67
N ASP A 83 0.78 -7.32 19.94
CA ASP A 83 0.06 -8.53 20.31
C ASP A 83 -1.38 -8.48 19.80
N LYS A 84 -1.91 -9.64 19.42
CA LYS A 84 -3.28 -9.77 18.94
C LYS A 84 -4.25 -9.29 20.03
N PRO A 85 -5.08 -8.28 19.74
CA PRO A 85 -5.98 -7.75 20.74
C PRO A 85 -7.14 -8.72 20.97
N ALA A 86 -7.68 -8.73 22.19
CA ALA A 86 -8.82 -9.56 22.57
C ALA A 86 -10.16 -9.00 22.05
N VAL A 87 -10.17 -8.48 20.83
CA VAL A 87 -11.37 -7.99 20.14
C VAL A 87 -11.58 -8.75 18.83
N PRO A 88 -12.83 -9.01 18.41
CA PRO A 88 -13.14 -9.60 17.12
C PRO A 88 -12.53 -8.82 15.97
N ARG A 89 -12.13 -9.51 14.90
CA ARG A 89 -11.44 -8.91 13.75
C ARG A 89 -12.27 -7.81 13.09
N GLU A 90 -13.58 -7.98 13.07
CA GLU A 90 -14.55 -7.05 12.48
C GLU A 90 -14.56 -5.69 13.18
N GLU A 91 -14.10 -5.64 14.43
CA GLU A 91 -14.07 -4.44 15.26
C GLU A 91 -12.68 -3.77 15.27
N TRP A 92 -11.69 -4.35 14.59
CA TRP A 92 -10.31 -3.86 14.62
C TRP A 92 -10.19 -2.44 14.08
N SER A 93 -10.86 -2.11 12.97
CA SER A 93 -10.79 -0.78 12.37
C SER A 93 -11.24 0.34 13.34
N GLY A 94 -12.20 0.05 14.23
CA GLY A 94 -12.64 0.96 15.27
C GLY A 94 -11.79 0.93 16.54
N ALA A 95 -11.24 -0.23 16.91
CA ALA A 95 -10.51 -0.41 18.16
C ALA A 95 -9.02 -0.06 18.05
N LEU A 96 -8.36 -0.39 16.93
CA LEU A 96 -6.92 -0.23 16.73
C LEU A 96 -6.43 1.19 16.98
N PRO A 97 -7.12 2.27 16.56
CA PRO A 97 -6.68 3.63 16.88
C PRO A 97 -6.48 3.88 18.38
N PHE A 98 -7.34 3.31 19.22
CA PHE A 98 -7.24 3.45 20.68
C PHE A 98 -6.19 2.51 21.29
N LEU A 99 -6.01 1.33 20.72
CA LEU A 99 -5.01 0.35 21.16
C LEU A 99 -3.58 0.81 20.80
N LEU A 100 -3.44 1.58 19.73
CA LEU A 100 -2.17 2.12 19.25
C LEU A 100 -1.80 3.46 19.87
N LYS A 101 -2.65 4.01 20.76
CA LYS A 101 -2.48 5.37 21.33
C LYS A 101 -1.10 5.64 21.96
N ASP A 102 -0.46 4.61 22.49
CA ASP A 102 0.85 4.72 23.16
C ASP A 102 2.03 4.52 22.17
N LEU A 103 1.74 4.09 20.94
CA LEU A 103 2.72 3.84 19.87
C LEU A 103 2.74 4.94 18.80
N ILE A 104 1.64 5.69 18.68
CA ILE A 104 1.47 6.78 17.71
C ILE A 104 1.69 8.15 18.37
N SER A 105 2.01 9.16 17.57
CA SER A 105 2.12 10.54 18.05
C SER A 105 0.81 11.32 17.87
N GLU A 106 0.01 10.93 16.89
CA GLU A 106 -1.27 11.51 16.53
C GLU A 106 -2.39 11.09 17.49
N LYS A 107 -3.49 11.85 17.52
CA LYS A 107 -4.66 11.45 18.32
C LYS A 107 -5.35 10.24 17.69
N PRO A 108 -5.88 9.29 18.49
CA PRO A 108 -6.68 8.17 17.98
C PRO A 108 -7.83 8.60 17.06
N THR A 109 -8.44 9.76 17.30
CA THR A 109 -9.53 10.31 16.48
C THR A 109 -9.09 10.90 15.14
N GLU A 110 -7.78 11.01 14.90
CA GLU A 110 -7.19 11.64 13.71
C GLU A 110 -6.48 10.60 12.81
N ILE A 111 -6.60 9.31 13.13
CA ILE A 111 -5.98 8.20 12.40
C ILE A 111 -7.01 7.15 11.99
N VAL A 112 -6.69 6.45 10.91
CA VAL A 112 -7.33 5.20 10.49
C VAL A 112 -6.29 4.10 10.63
N ALA A 113 -6.71 2.96 11.18
CA ALA A 113 -5.84 1.81 11.33
C ALA A 113 -6.55 0.53 10.87
N ASP A 114 -5.79 -0.36 10.26
CA ASP A 114 -6.22 -1.71 9.91
C ASP A 114 -5.05 -2.67 10.11
N ALA A 115 -5.31 -3.97 10.26
CA ALA A 115 -4.29 -4.95 10.56
C ALA A 115 -4.58 -6.34 9.99
N TYR A 116 -3.53 -7.15 9.90
CA TYR A 116 -3.64 -8.59 9.66
C TYR A 116 -2.87 -9.39 10.70
N GLU A 117 -3.27 -10.65 10.87
CA GLU A 117 -2.58 -11.62 11.72
C GLU A 117 -1.31 -12.13 11.05
N LEU A 118 -0.25 -12.24 11.84
CA LEU A 118 1.01 -12.86 11.42
C LEU A 118 0.95 -14.36 11.75
N SER A 119 0.79 -15.21 10.73
CA SER A 119 0.86 -16.68 10.84
C SER A 119 2.02 -17.16 11.72
N GLY A 120 1.75 -18.14 12.59
CA GLY A 120 2.76 -18.70 13.49
C GLY A 120 3.11 -17.82 14.69
N SER A 121 2.40 -16.71 14.92
CA SER A 121 2.57 -15.88 16.11
C SER A 121 1.23 -15.36 16.63
N ASN A 122 1.16 -14.98 17.91
CA ASN A 122 0.00 -14.27 18.47
C ASN A 122 0.11 -12.75 18.26
N LYS A 123 0.67 -12.32 17.12
CA LYS A 123 0.93 -10.93 16.79
C LYS A 123 0.17 -10.51 15.54
N ILE A 124 -0.09 -9.21 15.45
CA ILE A 124 -0.67 -8.56 14.29
C ILE A 124 0.31 -7.54 13.72
N GLN A 125 0.20 -7.30 12.42
CA GLN A 125 0.83 -6.18 11.74
C GLN A 125 -0.26 -5.13 11.46
N ALA A 126 -0.18 -4.00 12.15
CA ALA A 126 -1.09 -2.88 11.99
C ALA A 126 -0.47 -1.80 11.07
N TYR A 127 -1.29 -1.24 10.21
CA TYR A 127 -1.02 -0.06 9.39
C TYR A 127 -1.81 1.12 9.93
N VAL A 128 -1.17 2.27 9.99
CA VAL A 128 -1.76 3.51 10.51
C VAL A 128 -1.51 4.64 9.53
N ILE A 129 -2.56 5.40 9.22
CA ILE A 129 -2.47 6.60 8.40
C ILE A 129 -3.35 7.71 8.97
N SER A 130 -2.93 8.95 8.82
CA SER A 130 -3.76 10.10 9.20
C SER A 130 -5.03 10.17 8.36
N ILE A 131 -6.19 10.37 9.02
CA ILE A 131 -7.48 10.62 8.37
C ILE A 131 -7.37 11.80 7.41
N LYS A 132 -6.61 12.83 7.79
CA LYS A 132 -6.42 14.04 6.97
C LYS A 132 -5.89 13.69 5.58
N VAL A 133 -4.92 12.79 5.48
CA VAL A 133 -4.33 12.37 4.20
C VAL A 133 -5.37 11.68 3.31
N ILE A 134 -6.21 10.81 3.89
CA ILE A 134 -7.28 10.12 3.15
C ILE A 134 -8.34 11.12 2.66
N LEU A 135 -8.76 12.05 3.52
CA LEU A 135 -9.77 13.06 3.19
C LEU A 135 -9.27 14.02 2.11
N GLU A 136 -8.04 14.51 2.24
CA GLU A 136 -7.40 15.37 1.23
C GLU A 136 -7.28 14.64 -0.11
N LEU A 137 -6.89 13.36 -0.09
CA LEU A 137 -6.84 12.52 -1.29
C LEU A 137 -8.22 12.37 -1.94
N ALA A 138 -9.23 12.00 -1.16
CA ALA A 138 -10.59 11.80 -1.66
C ALA A 138 -11.17 13.09 -2.25
N GLN A 139 -10.99 14.22 -1.56
CA GLN A 139 -11.48 15.52 -2.01
C GLN A 139 -10.74 15.99 -3.28
N ALA A 140 -9.43 15.81 -3.35
CA ALA A 140 -8.65 16.19 -4.51
C ALA A 140 -9.05 15.39 -5.76
N LEU A 141 -9.24 14.07 -5.63
CA LEU A 141 -9.73 13.22 -6.73
C LEU A 141 -11.15 13.60 -7.13
N GLN A 142 -12.04 13.84 -6.17
CA GLN A 142 -13.42 14.24 -6.44
C GLN A 142 -13.50 15.56 -7.22
N SER A 143 -12.61 16.51 -6.91
CA SER A 143 -12.56 17.81 -7.58
C SER A 143 -12.24 17.72 -9.08
N ILE A 144 -11.60 16.62 -9.49
CA ILE A 144 -11.22 16.35 -10.88
C ILE A 144 -12.07 15.25 -11.54
N GLY A 145 -13.18 14.84 -10.89
CA GLY A 145 -14.14 13.89 -11.45
C GLY A 145 -13.84 12.40 -11.20
N TYR A 146 -12.89 12.08 -10.32
CA TYR A 146 -12.56 10.71 -9.94
C TYR A 146 -12.99 10.42 -8.50
N GLN A 147 -13.27 9.15 -8.19
CA GLN A 147 -13.59 8.65 -6.87
C GLN A 147 -12.39 7.89 -6.31
N LEU A 148 -12.10 8.10 -5.03
CA LEU A 148 -11.12 7.28 -4.33
C LEU A 148 -11.71 5.88 -4.08
N GLY A 149 -11.02 4.85 -4.57
CA GLY A 149 -11.34 3.46 -4.27
C GLY A 149 -10.64 3.01 -2.99
N GLN A 150 -9.65 2.14 -3.12
CA GLN A 150 -8.86 1.61 -2.02
C GLN A 150 -7.56 2.39 -1.83
N VAL A 151 -7.13 2.51 -0.58
CA VAL A 151 -5.80 2.99 -0.20
C VAL A 151 -5.03 1.79 0.32
N ILE A 152 -3.96 1.41 -0.39
CA ILE A 152 -3.28 0.13 -0.21
C ILE A 152 -1.82 0.38 0.20
N PRO A 153 -1.33 -0.21 1.32
CA PRO A 153 0.10 -0.21 1.62
C PRO A 153 0.89 -0.94 0.52
N GLU A 154 2.03 -0.41 0.08
CA GLU A 154 2.82 -1.06 -0.99
C GLU A 154 3.25 -2.51 -0.66
N GLN A 155 3.42 -2.86 0.63
CA GLN A 155 3.76 -4.23 1.03
C GLN A 155 2.67 -5.23 0.63
N GLU A 156 1.40 -4.86 0.61
CA GLU A 156 0.32 -5.76 0.19
C GLU A 156 0.42 -6.07 -1.31
N ILE A 157 0.99 -5.15 -2.11
CA ILE A 157 1.28 -5.40 -3.52
C ILE A 157 2.52 -6.28 -3.67
N TRP A 158 3.60 -5.95 -2.94
CA TRP A 158 4.86 -6.69 -3.01
C TRP A 158 4.74 -8.13 -2.52
N ALA A 159 3.91 -8.38 -1.52
CA ALA A 159 3.64 -9.72 -1.02
C ALA A 159 3.07 -10.66 -2.10
N ASN A 160 2.39 -10.10 -3.10
CA ASN A 160 1.78 -10.83 -4.21
C ASN A 160 2.64 -10.78 -5.49
N SER A 161 3.82 -10.16 -5.43
CA SER A 161 4.70 -10.01 -6.60
C SER A 161 5.51 -11.27 -6.94
N VAL A 162 5.65 -12.18 -5.98
CA VAL A 162 6.43 -13.42 -6.11
C VAL A 162 5.53 -14.61 -5.78
N GLN A 163 5.69 -15.71 -6.54
CA GLN A 163 4.90 -16.93 -6.34
C GLN A 163 5.36 -17.76 -5.13
N THR A 164 6.59 -17.57 -4.67
CA THR A 164 7.15 -18.28 -3.53
C THR A 164 6.49 -17.79 -2.23
N PRO A 165 6.08 -18.70 -1.32
CA PRO A 165 5.41 -18.31 -0.08
C PRO A 165 6.33 -17.50 0.86
N HIS A 166 7.63 -17.79 0.87
CA HIS A 166 8.61 -17.13 1.72
C HIS A 166 9.72 -16.49 0.88
N PHE A 167 9.97 -15.19 1.03
CA PHE A 167 11.04 -14.51 0.32
C PHE A 167 11.50 -13.24 1.02
N LEU A 168 12.75 -12.85 0.74
CA LEU A 168 13.27 -11.51 1.04
C LEU A 168 13.25 -10.67 -0.23
N LEU A 169 12.72 -9.46 -0.12
CA LEU A 169 12.72 -8.45 -1.17
C LEU A 169 13.66 -7.32 -0.78
N LEU A 170 14.72 -7.13 -1.57
CA LEU A 170 15.54 -5.94 -1.55
C LEU A 170 15.09 -5.03 -2.70
N GLN A 171 14.54 -3.87 -2.35
CA GLN A 171 14.00 -2.92 -3.32
C GLN A 171 14.54 -1.51 -3.09
N ARG A 172 14.60 -0.73 -4.18
CA ARG A 172 14.98 0.67 -4.17
C ARG A 172 14.26 1.43 -5.28
N SER A 173 13.64 2.57 -4.94
CA SER A 173 13.22 3.54 -5.96
C SER A 173 14.42 4.38 -6.42
N ARG A 174 14.34 4.98 -7.61
CA ARG A 174 15.48 5.66 -8.26
C ARG A 174 16.17 6.69 -7.36
N GLU A 175 15.39 7.39 -6.54
CA GLU A 175 15.85 8.41 -5.58
C GLU A 175 15.67 7.99 -4.11
N GLY A 176 15.22 6.76 -3.87
CA GLY A 176 14.96 6.22 -2.53
C GLY A 176 16.15 5.53 -1.89
N GLN A 177 15.99 5.26 -0.60
CA GLN A 177 16.85 4.36 0.17
C GLN A 177 16.52 2.91 -0.14
N PHE A 178 17.47 2.00 0.07
CA PHE A 178 17.20 0.58 0.01
C PHE A 178 16.24 0.16 1.13
N LYS A 179 15.31 -0.72 0.80
CA LYS A 179 14.40 -1.36 1.74
C LYS A 179 14.55 -2.86 1.65
N LEU A 180 14.58 -3.50 2.82
CA LEU A 180 14.55 -4.94 2.95
C LEU A 180 13.23 -5.33 3.61
N ASP A 181 12.44 -6.11 2.88
CA ASP A 181 11.16 -6.65 3.32
C ASP A 181 11.23 -8.17 3.36
N ALA A 182 10.65 -8.79 4.39
CA ALA A 182 10.52 -10.24 4.50
C ALA A 182 9.04 -10.63 4.44
N PHE A 183 8.74 -11.55 3.53
CA PHE A 183 7.40 -12.04 3.30
C PHE A 183 7.30 -13.51 3.68
N VAL A 184 6.22 -13.86 4.35
CA VAL A 184 5.82 -15.22 4.71
C VAL A 184 4.33 -15.34 4.42
N ASP A 185 3.92 -16.35 3.65
CA ASP A 185 2.53 -16.59 3.24
C ASP A 185 1.83 -15.35 2.68
N GLN A 186 2.51 -14.60 1.79
CA GLN A 186 1.99 -13.36 1.18
C GLN A 186 1.62 -12.28 2.22
N ARG A 187 2.30 -12.27 3.38
CA ARG A 187 2.21 -11.21 4.40
C ARG A 187 3.60 -10.68 4.71
N CYS A 188 3.70 -9.38 4.96
CA CYS A 188 4.96 -8.75 5.34
C CYS A 188 5.21 -8.93 6.84
N TYR A 189 6.27 -9.66 7.20
CA TYR A 189 6.63 -9.91 8.60
C TYR A 189 7.65 -8.91 9.12
N PHE A 190 8.41 -8.34 8.20
CA PHE A 190 9.53 -7.51 8.54
C PHE A 190 9.77 -6.50 7.43
N GLN A 191 10.03 -5.27 7.82
CA GLN A 191 10.38 -4.20 6.92
C GLN A 191 11.42 -3.29 7.59
N ARG A 192 12.51 -3.02 6.87
CA ARG A 192 13.51 -2.03 7.30
C ARG A 192 14.05 -1.23 6.13
N THR A 193 14.13 0.08 6.33
CA THR A 193 14.92 0.96 5.47
C THR A 193 16.38 0.88 5.87
N LEU A 194 17.24 0.47 4.93
CA LEU A 194 18.68 0.41 5.11
C LEU A 194 19.27 1.81 4.93
N ARG A 195 20.01 2.29 5.93
CA ARG A 195 20.72 3.58 5.89
C ARG A 195 22.20 3.33 5.58
N GLY A 196 22.82 4.23 4.84
CA GLY A 196 24.26 4.16 4.54
C GLY A 196 24.65 3.15 3.45
N VAL A 197 23.67 2.50 2.80
CA VAL A 197 23.89 1.63 1.65
C VAL A 197 23.73 2.44 0.37
N VAL A 198 24.79 2.56 -0.41
CA VAL A 198 24.80 3.22 -1.73
C VAL A 198 24.92 2.18 -2.83
N ALA A 199 24.25 2.42 -3.94
CA ALA A 199 24.35 1.55 -5.11
C ALA A 199 25.71 1.67 -5.81
N PRO A 200 26.14 0.64 -6.57
CA PRO A 200 25.49 -0.67 -6.74
C PRO A 200 25.81 -1.63 -5.58
N VAL A 201 24.79 -2.34 -5.08
CA VAL A 201 24.94 -3.36 -4.01
C VAL A 201 25.36 -4.72 -4.58
N THR A 202 25.09 -4.96 -5.87
CA THR A 202 25.57 -6.08 -6.68
C THR A 202 25.96 -5.55 -8.05
N GLY A 203 26.95 -6.18 -8.71
CA GLY A 203 27.55 -5.71 -9.98
C GLY A 203 26.59 -5.34 -11.11
N GLU A 204 27.14 -4.67 -12.13
CA GLU A 204 26.56 -3.68 -13.07
C GLU A 204 25.24 -3.98 -13.81
N THR A 205 24.59 -5.12 -13.60
CA THR A 205 23.31 -5.47 -14.26
C THR A 205 22.39 -6.22 -13.31
N SER A 206 21.79 -5.52 -12.36
CA SER A 206 20.66 -6.06 -11.61
C SER A 206 19.40 -5.21 -11.82
N PRO A 207 18.23 -5.84 -12.07
CA PRO A 207 16.97 -5.13 -12.11
C PRO A 207 16.73 -4.39 -10.78
N ALA A 208 15.98 -3.28 -10.82
CA ALA A 208 15.70 -2.44 -9.64
C ALA A 208 15.02 -3.17 -8.47
N LEU A 209 14.57 -4.40 -8.72
CA LEU A 209 13.87 -5.24 -7.79
C LEU A 209 14.61 -6.58 -7.72
N GLN A 210 15.17 -6.89 -6.53
CA GLN A 210 15.96 -8.08 -6.28
C GLN A 210 15.29 -8.95 -5.21
N TYR A 211 15.21 -10.25 -5.47
CA TYR A 211 14.71 -11.22 -4.51
C TYR A 211 15.79 -12.24 -4.19
N CYS A 212 15.93 -12.60 -2.91
CA CYS A 212 16.86 -13.64 -2.48
C CYS A 212 16.06 -14.83 -1.94
N ASN A 213 16.21 -15.99 -2.57
CA ASN A 213 15.52 -17.22 -2.20
C ASN A 213 16.42 -18.02 -1.25
N TRP A 214 16.07 -18.10 0.03
CA TRP A 214 16.80 -18.90 1.03
C TRP A 214 15.96 -20.12 1.40
N MET A 215 16.06 -21.16 0.57
CA MET A 215 15.78 -22.53 0.99
C MET A 215 16.85 -23.44 0.37
N ALA A 216 17.83 -23.78 1.20
CA ALA A 216 18.56 -25.04 1.19
C ALA A 216 18.61 -25.52 2.64
#